data_AF-A0A3M1NM11-F1
#
_entry.id   AF-A0A3M1NM11-F1
#
_cell.length_a   1.000
_cell.length_b   1.000
_cell.length_c   1.000
_cell.angle_alpha   90.00
_cell.angle_beta   90.00
_cell.angle_gamma   90.00
#
_symmetry.space_group_name_H-M   'P 1'
#
loop_
_entity.id
_entity.type
_entity.pdbx_description
1 polymer ?
#
loop_
_entity_poly.entity_id
_entity_poly.type
_entity_poly.pdbx_seq_one_letter_code
_entity_poly.pdbx_strand_id
1 'polypeptide(L)'
;CHTIDGYRSIRDVLKKKRWSQTGISRRISSLEKMFNSVMPPFAGNVVEREALAAYLATLAPIEPGEVVETREEIDGATVFEDNCSECHDYAPDDTLFISMQKYDLPRISYLITKLDSLNDEMPPFEGSDAERETLAKWISEQFKDEPNP
;
A
#
# COMPACT_ATOMS: atom_id res chain seq x y z
N CYS A 1 8.21 23.71 2.84
CA CYS A 1 6.77 23.55 2.49
C CYS A 1 5.87 23.35 3.70
N HIS A 2 6.35 22.66 4.74
CA HIS A 2 5.64 22.50 6.00
C HIS A 2 6.40 23.19 7.12
N THR A 3 5.67 23.64 8.13
CA THR A 3 6.22 24.03 9.43
C THR A 3 5.77 22.99 10.46
N ILE A 4 6.38 22.99 11.65
CA ILE A 4 5.95 22.07 12.72
C ILE A 4 4.53 22.44 13.18
N ASP A 5 4.30 23.70 13.54
CA ASP A 5 3.05 24.20 14.16
C ASP A 5 2.38 25.37 13.44
N GLY A 6 2.96 25.86 12.34
CA GLY A 6 2.50 27.06 11.65
C GLY A 6 1.75 26.76 10.36
N TYR A 7 1.98 27.59 9.32
CA TYR A 7 1.39 27.38 8.00
C TYR A 7 1.71 25.97 7.45
N ARG A 8 0.66 25.27 7.02
CA ARG A 8 0.71 23.85 6.60
C ARG A 8 1.40 22.98 7.66
N SER A 9 0.99 23.11 8.92
CA SER A 9 1.52 22.35 10.06
C SER A 9 1.54 20.85 9.78
N ILE A 10 2.72 20.24 9.90
CA ILE A 10 2.83 18.79 9.81
C ILE A 10 2.26 18.13 11.07
N ARG A 11 2.35 18.76 12.25
CA ARG A 11 1.78 18.23 13.48
C ARG A 11 0.27 18.09 13.38
N ASP A 12 -0.43 19.08 12.82
CA ASP A 12 -1.89 19.02 12.65
C ASP A 12 -2.30 17.90 11.68
N VAL A 13 -1.54 17.71 10.59
CA VAL A 13 -1.75 16.59 9.66
C VAL A 13 -1.59 15.27 10.40
N LEU A 14 -0.51 15.10 11.15
CA LEU A 14 -0.21 13.87 11.89
C LEU A 14 -1.27 13.58 12.96
N LYS A 15 -1.70 14.59 13.72
CA LYS A 15 -2.79 14.45 14.71
C LYS A 15 -4.11 14.06 14.06
N LYS A 16 -4.47 14.71 12.95
CA LYS A 16 -5.73 14.44 12.23
C LYS A 16 -5.74 13.04 11.61
N LYS A 17 -4.61 12.62 11.06
CA LYS A 17 -4.49 11.37 10.30
C LYS A 17 -4.11 10.16 11.15
N ARG A 18 -3.56 10.40 12.36
CA ARG A 18 -3.15 9.37 13.33
C ARG A 18 -2.26 8.29 12.72
N TRP A 19 -1.30 8.72 11.91
CA TRP A 19 -0.36 7.82 11.26
C TRP A 19 0.70 7.31 12.23
N SER A 20 0.89 5.99 12.26
CA SER A 20 2.03 5.30 12.87
C SER A 20 3.34 5.63 12.14
N GLN A 21 4.49 5.37 12.78
CA GLN A 21 5.81 5.61 12.20
C GLN A 21 5.99 4.94 10.83
N THR A 22 5.71 3.65 10.71
CA THR A 22 5.87 2.92 9.44
C THR A 22 4.95 3.48 8.36
N GLY A 23 3.71 3.82 8.73
CA GLY A 23 2.78 4.53 7.90
C GLY A 23 3.37 5.86 7.42
N ILE A 24 3.95 6.68 8.31
CA ILE A 24 4.62 7.93 7.91
C ILE A 24 5.74 7.64 6.89
N SER A 25 6.59 6.62 7.12
CA SER A 25 7.65 6.22 6.18
C SER A 25 7.09 5.88 4.80
N ARG A 26 6.00 5.10 4.72
CA ARG A 26 5.34 4.76 3.46
C ARG A 26 4.83 5.97 2.68
N ARG A 27 4.30 6.99 3.36
CA ARG A 27 3.86 8.22 2.66
C ARG A 27 5.05 9.04 2.20
N ILE A 28 6.16 9.02 2.93
CA ILE A 28 7.40 9.68 2.48
C ILE A 28 7.95 8.99 1.22
N SER A 29 7.79 7.68 1.06
CA SER A 29 8.21 6.98 -0.17
C SER A 29 7.32 7.24 -1.40
N SER A 30 6.16 7.86 -1.22
CA SER A 30 5.19 8.11 -2.31
C SER A 30 4.64 9.55 -2.28
N LEU A 31 5.47 10.52 -1.91
CA LEU A 31 5.05 11.93 -1.74
C LEU A 31 4.44 12.52 -3.02
N GLU A 32 4.96 12.15 -4.18
CA GLU A 32 4.51 12.59 -5.50
C GLU A 32 3.08 12.14 -5.85
N LYS A 33 2.63 11.03 -5.24
CA LYS A 33 1.26 10.54 -5.35
C LYS A 33 0.29 11.28 -4.43
N MET A 34 0.76 12.13 -3.52
CA MET A 34 -0.11 12.85 -2.59
C MET A 34 -0.85 14.02 -3.26
N PHE A 35 -1.91 14.49 -2.59
CA PHE A 35 -2.88 15.46 -3.10
C PHE A 35 -2.26 16.60 -3.94
N ASN A 36 -2.71 16.69 -5.19
CA ASN A 36 -2.31 17.67 -6.21
C ASN A 36 -0.83 17.60 -6.65
N SER A 37 -0.10 16.52 -6.33
CA SER A 37 1.30 16.30 -6.74
C SER A 37 2.24 17.48 -6.42
N VAL A 38 1.91 18.23 -5.36
CA VAL A 38 2.68 19.42 -4.92
C VAL A 38 3.87 19.04 -4.05
N MET A 39 3.99 17.76 -3.68
CA MET A 39 5.13 17.25 -2.94
C MET A 39 6.03 16.48 -3.89
N PRO A 40 7.29 16.90 -4.09
CA PRO A 40 8.22 16.13 -4.90
C PRO A 40 8.55 14.79 -4.20
N PRO A 41 9.09 13.80 -4.94
CA PRO A 41 9.64 12.60 -4.35
C PRO A 41 10.62 12.91 -3.23
N PHE A 42 10.70 12.05 -2.23
CA PHE A 42 11.67 12.22 -1.16
C PHE A 42 13.09 12.03 -1.68
N ALA A 43 13.92 13.06 -1.52
CA ALA A 43 15.28 13.06 -2.07
C ALA A 43 16.29 12.21 -1.28
N GLY A 44 15.93 11.78 -0.07
CA GLY A 44 16.79 10.98 0.81
C GLY A 44 16.69 9.48 0.55
N ASN A 45 17.61 8.73 1.14
CA ASN A 45 17.63 7.28 1.06
C ASN A 45 16.69 6.61 2.09
N VAL A 46 16.62 5.27 2.06
CA VAL A 46 15.77 4.48 2.98
C VAL A 46 16.07 4.76 4.46
N VAL A 47 17.33 4.86 4.85
CA VAL A 47 17.73 5.12 6.25
C VAL A 47 17.27 6.51 6.69
N GLU A 48 17.44 7.51 5.83
CA GLU A 48 17.00 8.89 6.09
C GLU A 48 15.48 9.01 6.16
N ARG A 49 14.77 8.24 5.32
CA ARG A 49 13.31 8.16 5.33
C ARG A 49 12.79 7.59 6.64
N GLU A 50 13.35 6.47 7.09
CA GLU A 50 12.98 5.83 8.36
C GLU A 50 13.29 6.76 9.55
N ALA A 51 14.43 7.43 9.54
CA ALA A 51 14.80 8.40 10.56
C ALA A 51 13.82 9.59 10.60
N LEU A 52 13.42 10.11 9.43
CA LEU A 52 12.42 11.18 9.34
C LEU A 52 11.05 10.71 9.84
N ALA A 53 10.63 9.51 9.46
CA ALA A 53 9.37 8.93 9.92
C ALA A 53 9.32 8.76 11.44
N ALA A 54 10.42 8.27 12.04
CA ALA A 54 10.57 8.14 13.48
C ALA A 54 10.46 9.51 14.17
N TYR A 55 11.17 10.52 13.66
CA TYR A 55 11.07 11.88 14.18
C TYR A 55 9.64 12.42 14.11
N LEU A 56 8.97 12.29 12.97
CA LEU A 56 7.60 12.78 12.79
C LEU A 56 6.60 12.09 13.72
N ALA A 57 6.77 10.79 13.99
CA ALA A 57 5.95 10.07 14.97
C ALA A 57 6.04 10.68 16.38
N THR A 58 7.18 11.27 16.75
CA THR A 58 7.33 11.97 18.05
C THR A 58 6.54 13.29 18.13
N LEU A 59 6.16 13.89 16.99
CA LEU A 59 5.47 15.18 16.98
C LEU A 59 3.98 15.08 17.33
N ALA A 60 3.40 13.88 17.20
CA ALA A 60 2.01 13.57 17.53
C ALA A 60 1.94 12.15 18.11
N PRO A 61 2.43 11.94 19.35
CA PRO A 61 2.45 10.62 19.96
C PRO A 61 1.01 10.11 20.11
N ILE A 62 0.81 8.85 19.76
CA ILE A 62 -0.45 8.14 19.98
C ILE A 62 -0.42 7.63 21.42
N GLU A 63 -1.41 8.04 22.24
CA GLU A 63 -1.49 7.66 23.67
C GLU A 63 -1.51 6.13 23.84
N PRO A 64 -0.65 5.55 24.70
CA PRO A 64 -0.66 4.12 24.98
C PRO A 64 -1.88 3.75 25.81
N GLY A 65 -2.93 3.22 25.15
CA GLY A 65 -4.18 2.80 25.80
C GLY A 65 -5.42 2.95 24.92
N GLU A 66 -5.33 3.73 23.84
CA GLU A 66 -6.28 3.66 22.73
C GLU A 66 -5.76 2.57 21.80
N VAL A 67 -6.38 1.39 21.81
CA VAL A 67 -6.05 0.26 20.94
C VAL A 67 -6.13 0.70 19.47
N VAL A 68 -5.03 1.21 18.93
CA VAL A 68 -4.78 1.11 17.50
C VAL A 68 -4.00 -0.18 17.37
N GLU A 69 -4.70 -1.23 16.95
CA GLU A 69 -4.12 -2.48 16.46
C GLU A 69 -2.92 -2.15 15.55
N THR A 70 -1.69 -2.19 16.07
CA THR A 70 -0.49 -2.05 15.23
C THR A 70 0.02 -3.44 14.86
N ARG A 71 -0.78 -4.16 14.08
CA ARG A 71 -0.29 -4.61 12.79
C ARG A 71 -0.80 -3.56 11.83
N GLU A 72 0.08 -2.79 11.20
CA GLU A 72 -0.34 -2.06 10.00
C GLU A 72 -0.81 -3.11 9.00
N GLU A 73 -2.12 -3.35 8.93
CA GLU A 73 -2.70 -4.11 7.85
C GLU A 73 -2.34 -3.35 6.58
N ILE A 74 -1.39 -3.92 5.85
CA ILE A 74 -1.25 -3.62 4.44
C ILE A 74 -2.64 -3.92 3.87
N ASP A 75 -3.22 -2.95 3.18
CA ASP A 75 -4.52 -3.14 2.57
C ASP A 75 -4.33 -3.71 1.17
N GLY A 76 -4.80 -4.94 0.96
CA GLY A 76 -4.64 -5.62 -0.32
C GLY A 76 -5.36 -4.91 -1.48
N ALA A 77 -6.45 -4.19 -1.20
CA ALA A 77 -7.12 -3.37 -2.22
C ALA A 77 -6.23 -2.21 -2.66
N THR A 78 -5.57 -1.53 -1.73
CA THR A 78 -4.59 -0.49 -2.04
C THR A 78 -3.40 -1.03 -2.82
N VAL A 79 -2.87 -2.21 -2.46
CA VAL A 79 -1.76 -2.82 -3.21
C VAL A 79 -2.20 -3.18 -4.65
N PHE A 80 -3.43 -3.65 -4.84
CA PHE A 80 -4.00 -3.90 -6.17
C PHE A 80 -4.11 -2.61 -6.98
N GLU A 81 -4.65 -1.53 -6.39
CA GLU A 81 -4.79 -0.24 -7.05
C GLU A 81 -3.42 0.33 -7.48
N ASP A 82 -2.40 0.22 -6.62
CA ASP A 82 -1.09 0.79 -6.94
C ASP A 82 -0.29 -0.01 -7.98
N ASN A 83 -0.59 -1.30 -8.18
CA ASN A 83 0.27 -2.23 -8.94
C ASN A 83 -0.44 -3.00 -10.06
N CYS A 84 -1.78 -2.98 -10.12
CA CYS A 84 -2.56 -3.83 -11.01
C CYS A 84 -3.67 -3.08 -11.75
N SER A 85 -4.24 -2.01 -11.18
CA SER A 85 -5.42 -1.33 -11.74
C SER A 85 -5.18 -0.61 -13.07
N GLU A 86 -3.93 -0.44 -13.49
CA GLU A 86 -3.61 0.11 -14.81
C GLU A 86 -4.09 -0.79 -15.95
N CYS A 87 -4.13 -2.11 -15.73
CA CYS A 87 -4.51 -3.11 -16.74
C CYS A 87 -5.66 -4.03 -16.30
N HIS A 88 -5.96 -4.11 -15.00
CA HIS A 88 -6.98 -4.99 -14.45
C HIS A 88 -8.05 -4.19 -13.72
N ASP A 89 -9.31 -4.39 -14.10
CA ASP A 89 -10.43 -3.78 -13.41
C ASP A 89 -10.80 -4.57 -12.15
N TYR A 90 -11.20 -3.88 -11.08
CA TYR A 90 -11.84 -4.53 -9.94
C TYR A 90 -13.29 -4.90 -10.27
N ALA A 91 -13.45 -5.97 -11.07
CA ALA A 91 -14.73 -6.45 -11.55
C ALA A 91 -14.73 -7.99 -11.64
N PRO A 92 -15.89 -8.64 -11.44
CA PRO A 92 -15.98 -10.11 -11.49
C PRO A 92 -15.72 -10.70 -12.87
N ASP A 93 -15.86 -9.91 -13.93
CA ASP A 93 -15.62 -10.28 -15.32
C ASP A 93 -14.20 -9.96 -15.83
N ASP A 94 -13.34 -9.35 -15.00
CA ASP A 94 -11.93 -9.18 -15.34
C ASP A 94 -11.21 -10.53 -15.39
N THR A 95 -10.35 -10.70 -16.39
CA THR A 95 -9.64 -11.96 -16.64
C THR A 95 -8.76 -12.42 -15.47
N LEU A 96 -8.24 -11.49 -14.65
CA LEU A 96 -7.51 -11.79 -13.42
C LEU A 96 -8.43 -12.51 -12.45
N PHE A 97 -9.55 -11.89 -12.07
CA PHE A 97 -10.44 -12.43 -11.03
C PHE A 97 -11.10 -13.74 -11.47
N ILE A 98 -11.46 -13.89 -12.75
CA ILE A 98 -11.93 -15.17 -13.30
C ILE A 98 -10.85 -16.26 -13.16
N SER A 99 -9.60 -15.94 -13.47
CA SER A 99 -8.51 -16.93 -13.42
C SER A 99 -8.14 -17.31 -11.99
N MET A 100 -8.16 -16.35 -11.07
CA MET A 100 -7.75 -16.55 -9.68
C MET A 100 -8.69 -17.46 -8.88
N GLN A 101 -9.96 -17.58 -9.29
CA GLN A 101 -10.90 -18.54 -8.68
C GLN A 101 -10.43 -20.00 -8.75
N LYS A 102 -9.53 -20.35 -9.69
CA LYS A 102 -9.02 -21.71 -9.87
C LYS A 102 -7.83 -22.05 -8.98
N TYR A 103 -7.28 -21.06 -8.27
CA TYR A 103 -6.03 -21.19 -7.53
C TYR A 103 -6.22 -20.95 -6.04
N ASP A 104 -5.43 -21.66 -5.23
CA ASP A 104 -5.38 -21.43 -3.79
C ASP A 104 -4.42 -20.28 -3.45
N LEU A 105 -4.49 -19.79 -2.21
CA LEU A 105 -3.68 -18.65 -1.76
C LEU A 105 -2.17 -18.83 -1.99
N PRO A 106 -1.55 -19.98 -1.67
CA PRO A 106 -0.13 -20.20 -1.96
C PRO A 106 0.19 -20.08 -3.46
N ARG A 107 -0.70 -20.59 -4.33
CA ARG A 107 -0.52 -20.50 -5.77
C ARG A 107 -0.66 -19.06 -6.27
N ILE A 108 -1.66 -18.30 -5.79
CA ILE A 108 -1.83 -16.89 -6.14
C ILE A 108 -0.59 -16.07 -5.74
N SER A 109 -0.11 -16.25 -4.51
CA SER A 109 1.11 -15.57 -4.02
C SER A 109 2.33 -15.90 -4.90
N TYR A 110 2.50 -17.17 -5.29
CA TYR A 110 3.56 -17.58 -6.20
C TYR A 110 3.44 -16.92 -7.59
N LEU A 111 2.23 -16.83 -8.16
CA LEU A 111 2.01 -16.22 -9.48
C LEU A 111 2.39 -14.73 -9.50
N ILE A 112 2.18 -14.00 -8.40
CA ILE A 112 2.62 -12.60 -8.27
C ILE A 112 4.15 -12.46 -8.36
N THR A 113 4.93 -13.51 -8.04
CA THR A 113 6.40 -13.49 -8.23
C THR A 113 6.85 -13.78 -9.67
N LYS A 114 5.90 -14.04 -10.58
CA LYS A 114 6.13 -14.53 -11.94
C LYS A 114 5.32 -13.76 -12.98
N LEU A 115 4.85 -12.56 -12.67
CA LEU A 115 3.94 -11.78 -13.54
C LEU A 115 4.49 -11.64 -14.98
N ASP A 116 5.77 -11.29 -15.10
CA ASP A 116 6.51 -11.16 -16.37
C ASP A 116 6.60 -12.46 -17.18
N SER A 117 6.46 -13.60 -16.52
CA SER A 117 6.46 -14.92 -17.15
C SER A 117 5.05 -15.38 -17.55
N LEU A 118 4.00 -14.69 -17.08
CA LEU A 118 2.61 -14.97 -17.44
C LEU A 118 2.20 -14.21 -18.70
N ASN A 119 2.68 -12.98 -18.85
CA ASN A 119 2.49 -12.14 -20.02
C ASN A 119 3.67 -11.17 -20.15
N ASP A 120 4.24 -11.06 -21.35
CA ASP A 120 5.38 -10.18 -21.65
C ASP A 120 5.07 -8.68 -21.39
N GLU A 121 3.81 -8.28 -21.44
CA GLU A 121 3.35 -6.91 -21.15
C GLU A 121 3.09 -6.66 -19.66
N MET A 122 3.13 -7.70 -18.82
CA MET A 122 2.87 -7.58 -17.39
C MET A 122 4.20 -7.36 -16.64
N PRO A 123 4.40 -6.19 -15.98
CA PRO A 123 5.65 -5.92 -15.29
C PRO A 123 5.84 -6.85 -14.07
N PRO A 124 7.09 -7.13 -13.65
CA PRO A 124 7.36 -7.78 -12.38
C PRO A 124 6.74 -7.01 -11.21
N PHE A 125 6.28 -7.72 -10.18
CA PHE A 125 5.81 -7.08 -8.96
C PHE A 125 6.97 -6.44 -8.18
N GLU A 126 6.91 -5.13 -7.95
CA GLU A 126 7.96 -4.37 -7.26
C GLU A 126 7.70 -4.16 -5.76
N GLY A 127 6.54 -4.62 -5.25
CA GLY A 127 6.20 -4.55 -3.84
C GLY A 127 6.98 -5.54 -2.95
N SER A 128 6.93 -5.31 -1.64
CA SER A 128 7.55 -6.18 -0.63
C SER A 128 6.86 -7.54 -0.51
N ASP A 129 7.52 -8.52 0.12
CA ASP A 129 6.95 -9.83 0.42
C ASP A 129 5.63 -9.74 1.19
N ALA A 130 5.54 -8.78 2.13
CA ALA A 130 4.34 -8.56 2.92
C ALA A 130 3.19 -7.97 2.08
N GLU A 131 3.50 -7.09 1.12
CA GLU A 131 2.52 -6.56 0.16
C GLU A 131 2.05 -7.65 -0.79
N ARG A 132 2.95 -8.50 -1.29
CA ARG A 132 2.60 -9.66 -2.10
C ARG A 132 1.64 -10.60 -1.37
N GLU A 133 1.97 -10.98 -0.13
CA GLU A 133 1.14 -11.91 0.65
C GLU A 133 -0.23 -11.33 0.97
N THR A 134 -0.28 -10.03 1.28
CA THR A 134 -1.53 -9.31 1.51
C THR A 134 -2.37 -9.22 0.24
N LEU A 135 -1.76 -8.83 -0.89
CA LEU A 135 -2.40 -8.77 -2.19
C LEU A 135 -2.96 -10.15 -2.58
N ALA A 136 -2.16 -11.21 -2.43
CA ALA A 136 -2.58 -12.57 -2.73
C ALA A 136 -3.78 -13.00 -1.89
N LYS A 137 -3.77 -12.68 -0.59
CA LYS A 137 -4.89 -12.97 0.31
C LYS A 137 -6.14 -12.23 -0.15
N TRP A 138 -6.01 -10.94 -0.39
CA TRP A 138 -7.13 -10.10 -0.82
C TRP A 138 -7.71 -10.57 -2.15
N ILE A 139 -6.89 -10.78 -3.19
CA ILE A 139 -7.30 -11.33 -4.49
C ILE A 139 -8.04 -12.65 -4.29
N SER A 140 -7.50 -13.54 -3.44
CA SER A 140 -8.13 -14.84 -3.22
C SER A 140 -9.54 -14.72 -2.66
N GLU A 141 -9.86 -13.66 -1.92
CA GLU A 141 -11.16 -13.46 -1.27
C GLU A 141 -12.19 -12.78 -2.19
N GLN A 142 -11.76 -12.20 -3.31
CA GLN A 142 -12.66 -11.48 -4.22
C GLN A 142 -13.49 -12.45 -5.06
N PHE A 143 -14.79 -12.16 -5.17
CA PHE A 143 -15.74 -12.82 -6.08
C PHE A 143 -15.84 -14.36 -5.95
N LYS A 144 -15.39 -14.96 -4.84
CA LYS A 144 -15.44 -16.42 -4.58
C LYS A 144 -16.84 -17.04 -4.67
N ASP A 145 -17.87 -16.25 -4.39
CA ASP A 145 -19.27 -16.69 -4.34
C ASP A 145 -20.07 -16.27 -5.59
N GLU A 146 -19.46 -15.59 -6.54
CA GLU A 146 -20.12 -15.19 -7.78
C GLU A 146 -19.96 -16.28 -8.85
N PRO A 147 -21.05 -16.75 -9.48
CA PRO A 147 -20.96 -17.72 -10.55
C PRO A 147 -20.18 -17.11 -11.72
N ASN A 148 -19.09 -17.77 -12.11
CA ASN A 148 -18.32 -17.40 -13.30
C ASN A 148 -19.26 -17.30 -14.52
N PRO A 149 -19.28 -16.16 -15.24
CA PRO A 149 -20.16 -15.96 -16.39
C PRO A 149 -19.93 -16.96 -17.54
#